data_AF-A0AAV0KFZ8-F1
#
_entry.id   AF-A0AAV0KFZ8-F1
#
_cell.length_a   1.000
_cell.length_b   1.000
_cell.length_c   1.000
_cell.angle_alpha   90.00
_cell.angle_beta   90.00
_cell.angle_gamma   90.00
#
_symmetry.space_group_name_H-M   'P 1'
#
loop_
_entity.id
_entity.type
_entity.pdbx_description
1 polymer ?
#
loop_
_entity_poly.entity_id
_entity_poly.type
_entity_poly.pdbx_seq_one_letter_code
_entity_poly.pdbx_strand_id
1 'polypeptide(L)' 'MEYVKKHGEGNWNAVQKHSGLSRCGKSCRLRWANHLRPNLKKGAFTQEEEQLIIELHAKMGNKWARMAAHVSLCVCK' A
#
# COMPACT_ATOMS: atom_id res chain seq x y z
N MET A 1 -11.80 -3.07 8.75
CA MET A 1 -10.69 -4.04 8.92
C MET A 1 -11.20 -5.46 8.90
N GLU A 2 -12.21 -5.76 9.74
CA GLU A 2 -12.76 -7.12 9.87
C GLU A 2 -13.28 -7.71 8.56
N TYR A 3 -13.96 -6.92 7.73
CA TYR A 3 -14.50 -7.40 6.46
C TYR A 3 -13.41 -7.93 5.51
N VAL A 4 -12.31 -7.20 5.34
CA VAL A 4 -11.20 -7.60 4.45
C VAL A 4 -10.44 -8.80 5.04
N LYS A 5 -10.28 -8.86 6.37
CA LYS A 5 -9.68 -10.01 7.05
C LYS A 5 -10.52 -11.29 6.88
N LYS A 6 -11.86 -11.15 6.81
CA LYS A 6 -12.80 -12.26 6.69
C LYS A 6 -13.10 -12.69 5.25
N HIS A 7 -13.07 -11.77 4.28
CA HIS A 7 -13.47 -12.03 2.88
C HIS A 7 -12.33 -11.89 1.86
N GLY A 8 -11.12 -11.56 2.31
CA GLY A 8 -9.97 -11.34 1.44
C GLY A 8 -9.94 -9.96 0.79
N GLU A 9 -8.83 -9.68 0.11
CA GLU A 9 -8.61 -8.43 -0.65
C GLU A 9 -9.21 -8.50 -2.07
N GLY A 10 -9.76 -7.38 -2.57
CA GLY A 10 -10.19 -7.28 -3.97
C GLY A 10 -11.60 -6.71 -4.18
N ASN A 11 -12.57 -7.07 -3.34
CA ASN A 11 -13.96 -6.62 -3.51
C ASN A 11 -14.27 -5.34 -2.71
N TRP A 12 -13.59 -4.24 -3.05
CA TRP A 12 -13.67 -2.97 -2.31
C TRP A 12 -15.05 -2.31 -2.31
N ASN A 13 -15.88 -2.60 -3.32
CA ASN A 13 -17.27 -2.15 -3.36
C ASN A 13 -18.12 -2.88 -2.30
N ALA A 14 -17.88 -4.17 -2.09
CA ALA A 14 -18.50 -4.91 -1.01
C ALA A 14 -17.97 -4.47 0.36
N VAL A 15 -16.66 -4.17 0.46
CA VAL A 15 -16.07 -3.57 1.68
C VAL A 15 -16.79 -2.28 2.05
N GLN A 16 -16.98 -1.36 1.10
CA GLN A 16 -17.73 -0.11 1.34
C GLN A 16 -19.12 -0.39 1.90
N LYS A 17 -19.90 -1.26 1.25
CA LYS A 17 -21.29 -1.58 1.66
C LYS A 17 -21.37 -2.17 3.06
N HIS A 18 -20.43 -3.05 3.43
CA HIS A 18 -20.47 -3.76 4.71
C HIS A 18 -19.72 -3.05 5.85
N SER A 19 -18.93 -2.01 5.55
CA SER A 19 -18.16 -1.29 6.56
C SER A 19 -18.85 -0.05 7.11
N GLY A 20 -20.04 0.30 6.60
CA GLY A 20 -20.79 1.50 7.03
C GLY A 20 -20.06 2.82 6.78
N LEU A 21 -18.94 2.78 6.05
CA LEU A 21 -18.12 3.95 5.75
C LEU A 21 -18.71 4.68 4.55
N SER A 22 -18.98 5.98 4.70
CA SER A 22 -19.35 6.86 3.60
C SER A 22 -18.11 7.21 2.73
N ARG A 23 -17.48 6.17 2.16
CA ARG A 23 -16.25 6.27 1.38
C ARG A 23 -16.38 5.38 0.14
N CYS A 24 -15.94 5.87 -1.02
CA CYS A 24 -15.95 5.07 -2.24
C CYS A 24 -14.96 3.89 -2.15
N GLY A 25 -15.24 2.79 -2.87
CA GLY A 25 -14.38 1.61 -2.93
C GLY A 25 -12.91 1.93 -3.28
N LYS A 26 -12.67 2.95 -4.11
CA LYS A 26 -11.30 3.44 -4.44
C LYS A 26 -10.56 3.97 -3.21
N SER A 27 -11.25 4.70 -2.33
CA SER A 27 -10.69 5.19 -1.06
C SER A 27 -10.42 4.03 -0.09
N CYS A 28 -11.32 3.04 -0.04
CA CYS A 28 -11.12 1.83 0.77
C CYS A 28 -9.86 1.05 0.34
N ARG A 29 -9.65 0.89 -0.97
CA ARG A 29 -8.46 0.25 -1.53
C ARG A 29 -7.18 1.02 -1.17
N LEU A 30 -7.18 2.34 -1.35
CA LEU A 30 -6.01 3.18 -1.04
C LEU A 30 -5.65 3.09 0.45
N ARG A 31 -6.65 3.21 1.33
CA ARG A 31 -6.45 3.09 2.77
C ARG A 31 -5.92 1.71 3.16
N TRP A 32 -6.39 0.66 2.50
CA TRP A 32 -5.86 -0.69 2.72
C TRP A 32 -4.40 -0.81 2.33
N ALA A 33 -4.07 -0.43 1.10
CA ALA A 33 -2.71 -0.50 0.57
C ALA A 33 -1.71 0.34 1.40
N ASN A 34 -2.14 1.50 1.91
CA ASN A 34 -1.23 2.47 2.53
C ASN A 34 -1.20 2.42 4.06
N HIS A 35 -2.18 1.80 4.73
CA HIS A 35 -2.26 1.88 6.20
C HIS A 35 -2.69 0.60 6.89
N LEU A 36 -3.45 -0.27 6.23
CA LEU A 36 -4.13 -1.38 6.89
C LEU A 36 -3.58 -2.76 6.51
N ARG A 37 -2.83 -2.87 5.40
CA ARG A 37 -2.22 -4.13 4.99
C ARG A 37 -1.27 -4.62 6.12
N PRO A 38 -1.44 -5.85 6.63
CA PRO A 38 -0.66 -6.33 7.78
C PRO A 38 0.83 -6.48 7.48
N ASN A 39 1.21 -6.74 6.22
CA ASN A 39 2.60 -6.83 5.77
C ASN A 39 3.20 -5.47 5.38
N LEU A 40 2.55 -4.37 5.77
CA LEU A 40 3.04 -3.04 5.49
C LEU A 40 4.07 -2.64 6.56
N LYS A 41 5.34 -2.49 6.18
CA LYS A 41 6.35 -1.90 7.06
C LYS A 41 5.95 -0.46 7.37
N LYS A 42 5.66 -0.19 8.65
CA LYS A 42 5.43 1.15 9.18
C LYS A 42 6.69 1.59 9.90
N GLY A 43 7.47 2.48 9.30
CA GLY A 43 8.74 2.91 9.87
C GLY A 43 9.53 3.80 8.92
N ALA A 44 10.68 4.27 9.40
CA ALA A 44 11.72 4.82 8.53
C ALA A 44 12.34 3.70 7.68
N PHE A 45 12.86 4.06 6.51
CA PHE A 45 13.66 3.13 5.71
C PHE A 45 14.96 2.82 6.43
N THR A 46 15.45 1.59 6.27
CA THR A 46 16.85 1.31 6.62
C THR A 46 17.77 1.99 5.63
N GLN A 47 19.02 2.22 6.02
CA GLN A 47 20.03 2.83 5.14
C GLN A 47 20.21 2.02 3.83
N GLU A 48 20.09 0.69 3.90
CA GLU A 48 20.09 -0.20 2.74
C GLU A 48 18.86 0.03 1.83
N GLU A 49 17.68 0.19 2.41
CA GLU A 49 16.45 0.50 1.65
C GLU A 49 16.55 1.87 0.98
N GLU A 50 17.12 2.89 1.65
CA GLU A 50 17.35 4.22 1.06
C GLU A 50 18.34 4.16 -0.11
N GLN A 51 19.46 3.45 0.04
CA GLN A 51 20.44 3.27 -1.02
C GLN A 51 19.80 2.60 -2.25
N LEU A 52 19.02 1.55 -2.02
CA LEU A 52 18.31 0.83 -3.08
C LEU A 52 17.25 1.72 -3.75
N ILE A 53 16.55 2.56 -3.01
CA ILE A 53 15.61 3.55 -3.58
C ILE A 53 16.33 4.51 -4.51
N ILE A 54 17.49 5.03 -4.12
CA ILE A 54 18.30 5.94 -4.93
C ILE A 54 18.77 5.24 -6.21
N GLU A 55 19.31 4.03 -6.11
CA GLU A 55 19.76 3.26 -7.28
C GLU A 55 18.61 2.93 -8.24
N LEU A 56 17.47 2.50 -7.71
CA LEU A 56 16.30 2.21 -8.51
C LEU A 56 15.73 3.48 -9.16
N HIS A 57 15.74 4.62 -8.46
CA HIS A 57 15.31 5.90 -9.02
C HIS A 57 16.24 6.35 -10.14
N ALA A 58 17.55 6.23 -9.96
CA ALA A 58 18.54 6.53 -11.00
C ALA A 58 18.36 5.64 -12.24
N LYS A 59 18.01 4.36 -12.04
CA LYS A 59 17.85 3.39 -13.14
C LYS A 59 16.49 3.48 -13.86
N MET A 60 15.42 3.82 -13.13
CA MET A 60 14.04 3.70 -13.61
C MET A 60 13.27 5.02 -13.69
N GLY A 61 13.79 6.09 -13.09
CA GLY A 61 13.11 7.37 -12.89
C GLY A 61 11.97 7.30 -11.86
N ASN A 62 10.99 8.19 -12.00
CA ASN A 62 9.83 8.33 -11.10
C ASN A 62 8.80 7.19 -11.24
N LYS A 63 9.23 5.93 -11.19
CA LYS A 63 8.38 4.73 -11.29
C LYS A 63 8.15 4.09 -9.91
N TRP A 64 7.71 4.90 -8.95
CA TRP A 64 7.53 4.53 -7.55
C TRP A 64 6.73 3.24 -7.34
N ALA A 65 5.64 3.04 -8.08
CA ALA A 65 4.83 1.83 -7.97
C ALA A 65 5.62 0.55 -8.35
N ARG A 66 6.58 0.65 -9.28
CA ARG A 66 7.44 -0.47 -9.69
C ARG A 66 8.62 -0.64 -8.73
N MET A 67 9.17 0.46 -8.23
CA MET A 67 10.20 0.43 -7.19
C MET A 67 9.67 -0.21 -5.91
N ALA A 68 8.42 0.11 -5.52
CA ALA A 68 7.72 -0.43 -4.36
C ALA A 68 7.45 -1.95 -4.40
N ALA A 69 7.69 -2.61 -5.53
CA ALA A 69 7.70 -4.07 -5.60
C ALA A 69 9.07 -4.68 -5.21
N HIS A 70 10.15 -3.91 -5.31
CA HIS A 70 11.53 -4.33 -5.04
C HIS A 70 11.96 -3.94 -3.63
N VAL A 71 11.55 -2.75 -3.18
CA VAL A 71 11.65 -2.30 -1.81
C VAL A 71 10.31 -2.54 -1.13
N SER A 72 10.29 -2.94 0.13
CA SER A 72 9.06 -3.14 0.93
C SER A 72 8.38 -1.80 1.26
N LEU A 73 8.15 -0.98 0.23
CA LEU A 73 7.61 0.36 0.34
C LEU A 73 6.11 0.29 0.63
N CYS A 74 5.69 1.12 1.58
CA CYS A 74 4.38 1.69 1.51
C CYS A 74 4.33 2.61 0.29
N VAL A 75 3.46 2.30 -0.68
CA VAL A 75 3.16 3.25 -1.75
C VAL A 75 2.57 4.48 -1.04
N CYS A 76 3.22 5.64 -1.19
CA CYS A 76 2.96 6.90 -0.50
C CYS A 76 3.57 7.03 0.90
N LYS A 77 4.83 7.50 0.95
CA LYS A 77 5.09 8.77 1.63
C LYS A 77 5.22 9.84 0.55
#